data_AF-M1UYZ6-F1
#
_entry.id   AF-M1UYZ6-F1
#
_cell.length_a   1.000
_cell.length_b   1.000
_cell.length_c   1.000
_cell.angle_alpha   90.00
_cell.angle_beta   90.00
_cell.angle_gamma   90.00
#
_symmetry.space_group_name_H-M   'P 1'
#
loop_
_entity.id
_entity.type
_entity.pdbx_description
1 polymer ?
#
loop_
_entity_poly.entity_id
_entity_poly.type
_entity_poly.pdbx_seq_one_letter_code
_entity_poly.pdbx_strand_id
1 'polypeptide(L)'
;MAVKITILGAGAIRGIDYLVGDSPETSWRLSTVEAAAPLWLWGAVLLSGSLLGLISIVTRFGRGVLAAHLIDAVIYASLGVGVATDVIVRTGVGLEIIYIPAALIALAILASCAARKISDWEYMGGAVLGAGIVLAIIIASLELDGIRSAIALVTSCVIHTLLGIGTASRLRQEKIMATGCDPIRGDPID
;
A
#
# COMPACT_ATOMS: atom_id res chain seq x y z
N MET A 1 0.85 0.13 -16.54
CA MET A 1 1.41 1.47 -16.27
C MET A 1 0.36 2.39 -15.66
N ALA A 2 -0.82 2.56 -16.29
CA ALA A 2 -1.91 3.40 -15.80
C ALA A 2 -2.24 3.19 -14.31
N VAL A 3 -2.43 1.93 -13.87
CA VAL A 3 -2.71 1.61 -12.45
C VAL A 3 -1.68 2.19 -11.48
N LYS A 4 -0.37 2.08 -11.78
CA LYS A 4 0.68 2.64 -10.91
C LYS A 4 0.61 4.16 -10.82
N ILE A 5 0.37 4.82 -11.96
CA ILE A 5 0.22 6.28 -12.01
C ILE A 5 -1.01 6.71 -11.21
N THR A 6 -2.13 6.02 -11.35
CA THR A 6 -3.36 6.33 -10.59
C THR A 6 -3.14 6.19 -9.09
N ILE A 7 -2.53 5.09 -8.64
CA ILE A 7 -2.31 4.82 -7.22
C ILE A 7 -1.31 5.81 -6.61
N LEU A 8 -0.17 6.06 -7.27
CA LEU A 8 0.80 7.07 -6.83
C LEU A 8 0.21 8.49 -6.90
N GLY A 9 -0.63 8.77 -7.90
CA GLY A 9 -1.36 10.04 -8.01
C GLY A 9 -2.31 10.27 -6.85
N ALA A 10 -3.04 9.24 -6.41
CA ALA A 10 -3.90 9.30 -5.23
C ALA A 10 -3.10 9.58 -3.95
N GLY A 11 -1.91 8.97 -3.81
CA GLY A 11 -0.98 9.26 -2.72
C GLY A 11 -0.47 10.71 -2.74
N ALA A 12 -0.14 11.23 -3.92
CA ALA A 12 0.30 12.62 -4.08
C ALA A 12 -0.82 13.62 -3.73
N ILE A 13 -2.06 13.37 -4.17
CA ILE A 13 -3.22 14.20 -3.83
C ILE A 13 -3.40 14.24 -2.32
N ARG A 14 -3.43 13.08 -1.64
CA ARG A 14 -3.53 13.02 -0.19
C ARG A 14 -2.39 13.75 0.53
N GLY A 15 -1.17 13.67 -0.02
CA GLY A 15 -0.02 14.42 0.49
C GLY A 15 -0.22 15.94 0.40
N ILE A 16 -0.79 16.42 -0.72
CA ILE A 16 -1.14 17.84 -0.91
C ILE A 16 -2.23 18.27 0.07
N ASP A 17 -3.27 17.46 0.25
CA ASP A 17 -4.36 17.75 1.20
C ASP A 17 -3.80 17.99 2.61
N TYR A 18 -2.87 17.13 3.05
CA TYR A 18 -2.19 17.25 4.35
C TYR A 18 -1.28 18.48 4.44
N LEU A 19 -0.63 18.87 3.33
CA LEU A 19 0.24 20.05 3.29
C LEU A 19 -0.55 21.36 3.35
N VAL A 20 -1.68 21.43 2.65
CA VAL A 20 -2.54 22.63 2.62
C VAL A 20 -3.39 22.74 3.89
N GLY A 21 -3.48 21.65 4.67
CA GLY A 21 -4.38 21.57 5.83
C GLY A 21 -5.85 21.51 5.41
N ASP A 22 -6.10 21.24 4.14
CA ASP A 22 -7.45 21.17 3.58
C ASP A 22 -7.98 19.77 3.83
N SER A 23 -8.73 19.66 4.92
CA SER A 23 -9.33 18.41 5.36
C SER A 23 -10.75 18.75 5.85
N PRO A 24 -11.69 19.08 4.94
CA PRO A 24 -13.04 19.51 5.33
C PRO A 24 -13.82 18.42 6.08
N GLU A 25 -13.44 17.14 5.92
CA GLU A 25 -14.05 15.99 6.63
C GLU A 25 -13.10 15.29 7.63
N THR A 26 -11.78 15.54 7.57
CA THR A 26 -10.77 14.87 8.41
C THR A 26 -10.43 15.66 9.70
N SER A 27 -10.95 16.88 9.86
CA SER A 27 -10.53 17.81 10.92
C SER A 27 -11.18 17.63 12.29
N TRP A 28 -12.03 16.62 12.51
CA TRP A 28 -12.65 16.48 13.82
C TRP A 28 -11.77 15.71 14.82
N ARG A 29 -10.92 14.75 14.38
CA ARG A 29 -9.84 14.12 15.19
C ARG A 29 -8.76 13.49 14.30
N LEU A 30 -7.52 13.97 14.44
CA LEU A 30 -6.34 13.26 13.95
C LEU A 30 -6.24 11.90 14.63
N SER A 31 -5.90 10.85 13.89
CA SER A 31 -5.57 9.56 14.51
C SER A 31 -4.40 9.69 15.49
N THR A 32 -4.22 8.75 16.43
CA THR A 32 -3.06 8.74 17.35
C THR A 32 -1.72 8.91 16.60
N VAL A 33 -1.60 8.33 15.40
CA VAL A 33 -0.40 8.44 14.56
C VAL A 33 -0.30 9.83 13.92
N GLU A 34 -1.38 10.34 13.35
CA GLU A 34 -1.38 11.69 12.77
C GLU A 34 -1.13 12.77 13.82
N ALA A 35 -1.59 12.56 15.06
CA ALA A 35 -1.35 13.45 16.19
C ALA A 35 0.12 13.45 16.67
N ALA A 36 0.92 12.44 16.29
CA ALA A 36 2.32 12.35 16.70
C ALA A 36 3.24 13.39 16.04
N ALA A 37 2.77 14.04 14.96
CA ALA A 37 3.53 15.05 14.23
C ALA A 37 2.59 16.05 13.53
N PRO A 38 3.05 17.26 13.14
CA PRO A 38 2.17 18.19 12.44
C PRO A 38 1.76 17.65 11.05
N LEU A 39 0.54 17.95 10.60
CA LEU A 39 -0.02 17.46 9.34
C LEU A 39 0.86 17.71 8.11
N TRP A 40 1.50 18.89 8.04
CA TRP A 40 2.41 19.22 6.94
C TRP A 40 3.57 18.22 6.81
N LEU A 41 4.04 17.64 7.92
CA LEU A 41 5.12 16.66 7.89
C LEU A 41 4.63 15.35 7.27
N TRP A 42 3.46 14.88 7.67
CA TRP A 42 2.84 13.70 7.06
C TRP A 42 2.55 13.91 5.58
N GLY A 43 2.07 15.10 5.22
CA GLY A 43 1.86 15.49 3.82
C GLY A 43 3.15 15.49 3.01
N ALA A 44 4.24 16.04 3.55
CA ALA A 44 5.55 16.01 2.90
C ALA A 44 6.06 14.58 2.70
N VAL A 45 5.91 13.71 3.70
CA VAL A 45 6.32 12.31 3.62
C VAL A 45 5.53 11.54 2.55
N LEU A 46 4.19 11.62 2.56
CA LEU A 46 3.32 11.01 1.54
C LEU A 46 3.64 11.52 0.13
N LEU A 47 3.74 12.86 -0.01
CA LEU A 47 4.01 13.48 -1.29
C LEU A 47 5.38 13.08 -1.84
N SER A 48 6.40 13.00 -0.98
CA SER A 48 7.76 12.60 -1.40
C SER A 48 7.80 11.16 -1.93
N GLY A 49 7.13 10.21 -1.28
CA GLY A 49 7.03 8.82 -1.75
C GLY A 49 6.34 8.73 -3.11
N SER A 50 5.21 9.41 -3.24
CA SER A 50 4.43 9.44 -4.48
C SER A 50 5.17 10.13 -5.64
N LEU A 51 5.82 11.28 -5.40
CA LEU A 51 6.62 11.98 -6.40
C LEU A 51 7.85 11.17 -6.82
N LEU A 52 8.54 10.51 -5.88
CA LEU A 52 9.62 9.59 -6.21
C LEU A 52 9.12 8.52 -7.19
N GLY A 53 7.95 7.94 -6.94
CA GLY A 53 7.35 6.92 -7.81
C GLY A 53 7.02 7.46 -9.21
N LEU A 54 6.36 8.61 -9.29
CA LEU A 54 5.98 9.24 -10.56
C LEU A 54 7.22 9.65 -11.38
N ILE A 55 8.21 10.29 -10.76
CA ILE A 55 9.48 10.65 -11.41
C ILE A 55 10.21 9.39 -11.87
N SER A 56 10.21 8.33 -11.05
CA SER A 56 10.84 7.06 -11.39
C SER A 56 10.15 6.36 -12.57
N ILE A 57 8.83 6.49 -12.70
CA ILE A 57 8.09 6.01 -13.88
C ILE A 57 8.53 6.75 -15.14
N VAL A 58 8.61 8.08 -15.09
CA VAL A 58 9.01 8.93 -16.23
C VAL A 58 10.45 8.66 -16.65
N THR A 59 11.35 8.56 -15.68
CA THR A 59 12.79 8.30 -15.90
C THR A 59 13.12 6.82 -16.12
N ARG A 60 12.09 5.94 -16.11
CA ARG A 60 12.24 4.47 -16.23
C ARG A 60 13.15 3.84 -15.17
N PHE A 61 13.28 4.49 -14.01
CA PHE A 61 14.07 4.00 -12.89
C PHE A 61 13.26 3.01 -12.03
N GLY A 62 13.19 1.75 -12.44
CA GLY A 62 12.33 0.75 -11.79
C GLY A 62 12.60 0.54 -10.29
N ARG A 63 13.85 0.70 -9.81
CA ARG A 63 14.19 0.63 -8.38
C ARG A 63 13.55 1.77 -7.58
N GLY A 64 13.44 2.96 -8.16
CA GLY A 64 12.75 4.08 -7.52
C GLY A 64 11.24 3.87 -7.46
N VAL A 65 10.64 3.23 -8.47
CA VAL A 65 9.21 2.83 -8.44
C VAL A 65 8.96 1.82 -7.32
N LEU A 66 9.87 0.84 -7.13
CA LEU A 66 9.80 -0.10 -6.02
C LEU A 66 9.90 0.61 -4.66
N ALA A 67 10.90 1.48 -4.49
CA ALA A 67 11.10 2.22 -3.25
C ALA A 67 9.87 3.09 -2.89
N ALA A 68 9.30 3.80 -3.86
CA ALA A 68 8.09 4.60 -3.69
C ALA A 68 6.91 3.78 -3.14
N HIS A 69 6.61 2.64 -3.78
CA HIS A 69 5.53 1.77 -3.31
C HIS A 69 5.79 1.20 -1.91
N LEU A 70 7.03 0.88 -1.56
CA LEU A 70 7.36 0.41 -0.20
C LEU A 70 7.20 1.51 0.86
N ILE A 71 7.64 2.74 0.54
CA ILE A 71 7.47 3.92 1.42
C ILE A 71 5.98 4.15 1.67
N ASP A 72 5.19 4.27 0.60
CA ASP A 72 3.75 4.51 0.71
C ASP A 72 3.04 3.36 1.46
N ALA A 73 3.42 2.10 1.22
CA ALA A 73 2.86 0.97 1.94
C ALA A 73 3.08 1.08 3.46
N VAL A 74 4.30 1.44 3.89
CA VAL A 74 4.61 1.63 5.31
C VAL A 74 3.80 2.78 5.90
N ILE A 75 3.72 3.92 5.20
CA ILE A 75 2.96 5.08 5.67
C ILE A 75 1.48 4.73 5.83
N TYR A 76 0.87 4.14 4.79
CA TYR A 76 -0.54 3.74 4.83
C TYR A 76 -0.83 2.68 5.89
N ALA A 77 0.11 1.76 6.14
CA ALA A 77 0.00 0.81 7.25
C ALA A 77 -0.01 1.53 8.60
N SER A 78 0.94 2.44 8.84
CA SER A 78 1.03 3.20 10.08
C SER A 78 -0.23 4.05 10.34
N LEU A 79 -0.70 4.78 9.33
CA LEU A 79 -1.93 5.58 9.43
C LEU A 79 -3.16 4.69 9.68
N GLY A 80 -3.27 3.57 8.96
CA GLY A 80 -4.38 2.62 9.14
C GLY A 80 -4.44 2.03 10.55
N VAL A 81 -3.27 1.64 11.10
CA VAL A 81 -3.17 1.17 12.50
C VAL A 81 -3.57 2.27 13.47
N GLY A 82 -3.09 3.50 13.29
CA GLY A 82 -3.44 4.63 14.14
C GLY A 82 -4.95 4.88 14.21
N VAL A 83 -5.61 4.92 13.05
CA VAL A 83 -7.08 5.10 12.98
C VAL A 83 -7.80 3.93 13.64
N ALA A 84 -7.33 2.70 13.44
CA ALA A 84 -7.94 1.52 14.03
C ALA A 84 -7.81 1.49 15.56
N THR A 85 -6.65 1.86 16.10
CA THR A 85 -6.42 2.03 17.54
C THR A 85 -7.36 3.07 18.14
N ASP A 86 -7.52 4.22 17.49
CA ASP A 86 -8.45 5.27 17.91
C ASP A 86 -9.90 4.77 17.98
N VAL A 87 -10.33 3.97 17.00
CA VAL A 87 -11.66 3.37 17.02
C VAL A 87 -11.81 2.46 18.24
N ILE A 88 -10.88 1.53 18.47
CA ILE A 88 -10.93 0.61 19.62
C ILE A 88 -11.05 1.36 20.93
N VAL A 89 -10.19 2.36 21.13
CA VAL A 89 -10.15 3.12 22.39
C VAL A 89 -11.48 3.84 22.64
N ARG A 90 -12.14 4.33 21.59
CA ARG A 90 -13.41 5.07 21.72
C ARG A 90 -14.63 4.17 21.87
N THR A 91 -14.70 3.07 21.12
CA THR A 91 -15.89 2.22 21.08
C THR A 91 -15.86 1.11 22.13
N GLY A 92 -14.69 0.84 22.73
CA GLY A 92 -14.51 -0.28 23.65
C GLY A 92 -14.64 -1.64 22.96
N VAL A 93 -14.73 -1.66 21.62
CA VAL A 93 -14.83 -2.89 20.85
C VAL A 93 -13.47 -3.58 20.85
N GLY A 94 -13.46 -4.87 21.21
CA GLY A 94 -12.24 -5.65 21.34
C GLY A 94 -11.41 -5.73 20.05
N LEU A 95 -10.14 -6.09 20.20
CA LEU A 95 -9.16 -6.24 19.10
C LEU A 95 -9.61 -7.20 17.99
N GLU A 96 -10.64 -8.02 18.25
CA GLU A 96 -11.27 -8.96 17.30
C GLU A 96 -11.66 -8.31 15.97
N ILE A 97 -12.10 -7.05 15.96
CA ILE A 97 -12.44 -6.33 14.71
C ILE A 97 -11.18 -5.90 13.92
N ILE A 98 -10.04 -5.68 14.58
CA ILE A 98 -8.77 -5.34 13.92
C ILE A 98 -8.04 -6.59 13.40
N TYR A 99 -8.17 -7.72 14.09
CA TYR A 99 -7.50 -8.95 13.69
C TYR A 99 -7.97 -9.47 12.35
N ILE A 100 -9.24 -9.27 11.98
CA ILE A 100 -9.78 -9.76 10.70
C ILE A 100 -9.09 -9.05 9.51
N PRO A 101 -9.07 -7.71 9.40
CA PRO A 101 -8.29 -7.01 8.37
C PRO A 101 -6.80 -7.36 8.40
N ALA A 102 -6.17 -7.36 9.58
CA ALA A 102 -4.74 -7.65 9.72
C ALA A 102 -4.41 -9.08 9.27
N ALA A 103 -5.24 -10.06 9.61
CA ALA A 103 -5.10 -11.45 9.17
C ALA A 103 -5.33 -11.58 7.66
N LEU A 104 -6.26 -10.83 7.07
CA LEU A 104 -6.49 -10.83 5.62
C LEU A 104 -5.32 -10.19 4.86
N ILE A 105 -4.71 -9.13 5.40
CA ILE A 105 -3.48 -8.54 4.85
C ILE A 105 -2.33 -9.54 4.93
N ALA A 106 -2.12 -10.14 6.10
CA ALA A 106 -1.07 -11.14 6.32
C ALA A 106 -1.28 -12.33 5.38
N LEU A 107 -2.52 -12.81 5.22
CA LEU A 107 -2.88 -13.88 4.30
C LEU A 107 -2.63 -13.47 2.84
N ALA A 108 -2.97 -12.25 2.44
CA ALA A 108 -2.72 -11.75 1.09
C ALA A 108 -1.21 -11.65 0.78
N ILE A 109 -0.42 -11.18 1.75
CA ILE A 109 1.06 -11.14 1.65
C ILE A 109 1.61 -12.56 1.59
N LEU A 110 1.15 -13.47 2.44
CA LEU A 110 1.58 -14.86 2.47
C LEU A 110 1.19 -15.60 1.19
N ALA A 111 -0.02 -15.39 0.67
CA ALA A 111 -0.49 -15.93 -0.60
C ALA A 111 0.35 -15.38 -1.77
N SER A 112 0.67 -14.09 -1.77
CA SER A 112 1.56 -13.46 -2.75
C SER A 112 2.99 -14.02 -2.67
N CYS A 113 3.48 -14.31 -1.47
CA CYS A 113 4.77 -14.95 -1.26
C CYS A 113 4.77 -16.43 -1.69
N ALA A 114 3.69 -17.17 -1.42
CA ALA A 114 3.52 -18.58 -1.80
C ALA A 114 3.33 -18.76 -3.31
N ALA A 115 2.65 -17.80 -3.96
CA ALA A 115 2.42 -17.79 -5.41
C ALA A 115 3.69 -17.54 -6.25
N ARG A 116 4.86 -17.29 -5.64
CA ARG A 116 6.17 -17.25 -6.34
C ARG A 116 6.52 -18.52 -7.11
N LYS A 117 5.77 -19.61 -6.93
CA LYS A 117 5.97 -20.89 -7.62
C LYS A 117 5.02 -21.15 -8.80
N ILE A 118 4.04 -20.28 -9.07
CA ILE A 118 2.97 -20.56 -10.04
C ILE A 118 2.85 -19.42 -11.06
N SER A 119 2.50 -19.76 -12.31
CA SER A 119 2.63 -18.92 -13.51
C SER A 119 2.05 -17.50 -13.41
N ASP A 120 2.64 -16.56 -14.16
CA ASP A 120 2.38 -15.11 -14.13
C ASP A 120 0.89 -14.69 -14.24
N TRP A 121 0.02 -15.53 -14.83
CA TRP A 121 -1.40 -15.26 -15.03
C TRP A 121 -2.23 -15.41 -13.73
N GLU A 122 -1.91 -16.39 -12.89
CA GLU A 122 -2.65 -16.64 -11.64
C GLU A 122 -2.34 -15.57 -10.58
N TYR A 123 -1.15 -14.99 -10.66
CA TYR A 123 -0.70 -13.90 -9.79
C TYR A 123 -1.53 -12.62 -9.98
N MET A 124 -1.86 -12.29 -11.23
CA MET A 124 -2.75 -11.17 -11.54
C MET A 124 -4.19 -11.44 -11.08
N GLY A 125 -4.68 -12.67 -11.24
CA GLY A 125 -5.98 -13.09 -10.74
C GLY A 125 -6.11 -12.94 -9.22
N GLY A 126 -5.11 -13.42 -8.46
CA GLY A 126 -5.07 -13.30 -7.01
C GLY A 126 -4.99 -11.84 -6.52
N ALA A 127 -4.21 -11.00 -7.20
CA ALA A 127 -4.12 -9.57 -6.86
C ALA A 127 -5.44 -8.81 -7.13
N VAL A 128 -6.12 -9.11 -8.25
CA VAL A 128 -7.43 -8.51 -8.59
C VAL A 128 -8.53 -9.00 -7.65
N LEU A 129 -8.55 -10.29 -7.31
CA LEU A 129 -9.50 -10.85 -6.34
C LEU A 129 -9.27 -10.27 -4.95
N GLY A 130 -8.01 -10.13 -4.53
CA GLY A 130 -7.64 -9.48 -3.28
C GLY A 130 -8.09 -8.02 -3.22
N ALA A 131 -7.86 -7.24 -4.28
CA ALA A 131 -8.35 -5.86 -4.37
C ALA A 131 -9.89 -5.77 -4.33
N GLY A 132 -10.60 -6.71 -4.98
CA GLY A 132 -12.06 -6.78 -4.97
C GLY A 132 -12.65 -7.11 -3.61
N ILE A 133 -12.08 -8.08 -2.89
CA ILE A 133 -12.49 -8.43 -1.51
C ILE A 133 -12.29 -7.24 -0.58
N VAL A 134 -11.16 -6.57 -0.71
CA VAL A 134 -10.85 -5.41 0.11
C VAL A 134 -11.80 -4.23 -0.19
N LEU A 135 -12.15 -3.98 -1.45
CA LEU A 135 -13.18 -3.01 -1.83
C LEU A 135 -14.56 -3.36 -1.26
N ALA A 136 -14.93 -4.65 -1.26
CA ALA A 136 -16.18 -5.11 -0.65
C ALA A 136 -16.21 -4.89 0.86
N ILE A 137 -15.07 -5.06 1.55
CA ILE A 137 -14.93 -4.78 2.98
C ILE A 137 -15.05 -3.28 3.27
N ILE A 138 -14.52 -2.40 2.40
CA ILE A 138 -14.73 -0.93 2.50
C ILE A 138 -16.22 -0.59 2.39
N ILE A 139 -16.92 -1.15 1.41
CA ILE A 139 -18.36 -0.91 1.18
C ILE A 139 -19.20 -1.47 2.34
N ALA A 140 -18.83 -2.62 2.89
CA ALA A 140 -19.53 -3.21 4.04
C ALA A 140 -19.33 -2.41 5.35
N SER A 141 -18.35 -1.50 5.39
CA SER A 141 -17.97 -0.74 6.59
C SER A 141 -18.47 0.71 6.59
N LEU A 142 -19.41 1.05 5.71
CA LEU A 142 -19.89 2.42 5.48
C LEU A 142 -20.54 3.07 6.71
N GLU A 143 -21.04 2.30 7.68
CA GLU A 143 -21.73 2.84 8.87
C GLU A 143 -20.80 3.23 10.04
N LEU A 144 -19.48 2.96 9.93
CA LEU A 144 -18.51 3.26 10.98
C LEU A 144 -17.38 4.11 10.40
N ASP A 145 -17.53 5.45 10.41
CA ASP A 145 -16.64 6.39 9.70
C ASP A 145 -15.13 6.19 9.99
N GLY A 146 -14.78 5.83 11.24
CA GLY A 146 -13.40 5.51 11.62
C GLY A 146 -12.91 4.18 11.05
N ILE A 147 -13.76 3.15 11.04
CA ILE A 147 -13.42 1.82 10.50
C ILE A 147 -13.30 1.88 8.98
N ARG A 148 -14.18 2.62 8.30
CA ARG A 148 -14.08 2.89 6.85
C ARG A 148 -12.71 3.47 6.50
N SER A 149 -12.28 4.49 7.25
CA SER A 149 -11.00 5.15 7.03
C SER A 149 -9.81 4.21 7.28
N ALA A 150 -9.85 3.44 8.38
CA ALA A 150 -8.81 2.45 8.68
C ALA A 150 -8.70 1.39 7.57
N ILE A 151 -9.83 0.85 7.11
CA ILE A 151 -9.87 -0.14 6.04
C ILE A 151 -9.34 0.45 4.74
N ALA A 152 -9.74 1.67 4.37
CA ALA A 152 -9.25 2.33 3.16
C ALA A 152 -7.72 2.52 3.19
N LEU A 153 -7.16 2.93 4.32
CA LEU A 153 -5.70 3.07 4.49
C LEU A 153 -4.99 1.71 4.40
N VAL A 154 -5.51 0.70 5.09
CA VAL A 154 -5.04 -0.68 5.02
C VAL A 154 -5.06 -1.22 3.57
N THR A 155 -6.14 -0.93 2.85
CA THR A 155 -6.32 -1.30 1.45
C THR A 155 -5.23 -0.71 0.58
N SER A 156 -4.98 0.59 0.73
CA SER A 156 -3.90 1.28 0.01
C SER A 156 -2.55 0.63 0.33
N CYS A 157 -2.26 0.32 1.59
CA CYS A 157 -1.04 -0.40 1.96
C CYS A 157 -0.89 -1.73 1.20
N VAL A 158 -1.95 -2.54 1.13
CA VAL A 158 -1.94 -3.81 0.38
C VAL A 158 -1.68 -3.58 -1.11
N ILE A 159 -2.37 -2.62 -1.72
CA ILE A 159 -2.19 -2.31 -3.14
C ILE A 159 -0.75 -1.87 -3.44
N HIS A 160 -0.20 -0.96 -2.63
CA HIS A 160 1.18 -0.52 -2.78
C HIS A 160 2.17 -1.69 -2.60
N THR A 161 1.94 -2.57 -1.62
CA THR A 161 2.77 -3.76 -1.40
C THR A 161 2.76 -4.69 -2.61
N LEU A 162 1.58 -5.00 -3.16
CA LEU A 162 1.44 -5.86 -4.35
C LEU A 162 2.13 -5.25 -5.58
N LEU A 163 1.96 -3.94 -5.80
CA LEU A 163 2.63 -3.23 -6.89
C LEU A 163 4.15 -3.19 -6.71
N GLY A 164 4.62 -3.05 -5.47
CA GLY A 164 6.03 -3.18 -5.10
C GLY A 164 6.57 -4.56 -5.46
N ILE A 165 5.92 -5.63 -5.00
CA ILE A 165 6.31 -7.01 -5.31
C ILE A 165 6.36 -7.24 -6.83
N GLY A 166 5.33 -6.85 -7.58
CA GLY A 166 5.33 -6.98 -9.04
C GLY A 166 6.45 -6.21 -9.72
N THR A 167 6.83 -5.03 -9.19
CA THR A 167 7.98 -4.25 -9.69
C THR A 167 9.30 -4.98 -9.40
N ALA A 168 9.48 -5.53 -8.21
CA ALA A 168 10.67 -6.28 -7.83
C ALA A 168 10.84 -7.55 -8.69
N SER A 169 9.75 -8.29 -8.94
CA SER A 169 9.75 -9.47 -9.81
C SER A 169 10.19 -9.13 -11.24
N ARG A 170 9.66 -8.05 -11.82
CA ARG A 170 10.07 -7.59 -13.16
C ARG A 170 11.54 -7.18 -13.21
N LEU A 171 12.03 -6.44 -12.21
CA LEU A 171 13.45 -6.07 -12.13
C LEU A 171 14.36 -7.31 -12.06
N ARG A 172 13.91 -8.37 -11.38
CA ARG A 172 14.64 -9.64 -11.32
C ARG A 172 14.66 -10.33 -12.68
N GLN A 173 13.53 -10.39 -13.39
CA GLN A 173 13.46 -10.95 -14.75
C GLN A 173 14.35 -10.19 -15.74
N GLU A 174 14.33 -8.85 -15.70
CA GLU A 174 15.19 -8.01 -16.54
C GLU A 174 16.68 -8.30 -16.27
N LYS A 175 17.07 -8.48 -15.00
CA LYS A 175 18.44 -8.86 -14.63
C LYS A 175 18.80 -10.25 -15.17
N ILE A 176 17.92 -11.23 -15.03
CA ILE A 176 18.11 -12.59 -15.55
C ILE A 176 18.33 -12.58 -17.06
N MET A 177 17.47 -11.87 -17.80
CA MET A 177 17.57 -11.77 -19.26
C MET A 177 18.87 -11.08 -19.69
N ALA A 178 19.36 -10.11 -18.91
CA ALA A 178 20.60 -9.41 -19.21
C ALA A 178 21.86 -10.23 -18.91
N THR A 179 21.85 -11.08 -17.87
CA THR A 179 23.04 -11.84 -17.45
C THR A 179 23.05 -13.29 -17.90
N GLY A 180 21.91 -13.85 -18.32
CA GLY A 180 21.76 -15.29 -18.60
C GLY A 180 21.87 -16.18 -17.36
N CYS A 181 21.91 -15.59 -16.16
CA CYS A 181 22.11 -16.30 -14.89
C CYS A 181 21.03 -15.92 -13.88
N ASP A 182 20.61 -16.85 -13.02
CA ASP A 182 19.73 -16.51 -11.89
C ASP A 182 20.55 -15.73 -10.84
N PRO A 183 20.16 -14.49 -10.48
CA PRO A 183 20.88 -13.69 -9.50
C PRO A 183 20.91 -14.29 -8.09
N ILE A 184 20.09 -15.30 -7.78
CA ILE A 184 20.10 -16.00 -6.49
C ILE A 184 21.06 -17.19 -6.51
N ARG A 185 21.12 -17.94 -7.61
CA ARG A 185 21.91 -19.19 -7.71
C ARG A 185 23.28 -18.99 -8.35
N GLY A 186 23.44 -17.97 -9.19
CA GLY A 186 24.69 -17.66 -9.88
C GLY A 186 25.02 -18.62 -11.04
N ASP A 187 24.17 -19.61 -11.31
CA ASP A 187 24.28 -20.53 -12.43
C ASP A 187 23.60 -19.97 -13.70
N PRO A 188 24.08 -20.35 -14.90
CA PRO A 188 23.36 -20.11 -16.15
C PRO A 188 21.95 -20.73 -16.10
N ILE A 189 20.99 -20.08 -16.75
CA ILE A 189 19.66 -20.67 -16.95
C ILE A 189 19.73 -21.54 -18.21
N ASP A 190 19.88 -22.85 -18.00
CA ASP A 190 19.81 -23.89 -19.04
C ASP A 190 18.37 -24.10 -19.55
#